data_AF-A0A382FNM9-F1
#
_entry.id   AF-A0A382FNM9-F1
#
_cell.length_a   1.000
_cell.length_b   1.000
_cell.length_c   1.000
_cell.angle_alpha   90.00
_cell.angle_beta   90.00
_cell.angle_gamma   90.00
#
_symmetry.space_group_name_H-M   'P 1'
#
loop_
_entity.id
_entity.type
_entity.pdbx_description
1 polymer ?
#
loop_
_entity_poly.entity_id
_entity_poly.type
_entity_poly.pdbx_seq_one_letter_code
_entity_poly.pdbx_strand_id
1 'polypeptide(L)'
;VIVVDTQWFGNHLAEHPELVVLKQDIRDSRAIPLDGVDTVLHLANIANDPAVELNPELSWEVNVLAGQQLADLAVRAGVRQFIYASSGSVYGV
;
A
#
# COMPACT_ATOMS: atom_id res chain seq x y z
N VAL A 1 -15.37 -0.84 3.09
CA VAL A 1 -14.02 -1.14 2.57
C VAL A 1 -13.43 0.14 2.02
N ILE A 2 -12.17 0.44 2.37
CA ILE A 2 -11.43 1.61 1.86
C ILE A 2 -10.31 1.08 0.96
N VAL A 3 -10.26 1.53 -0.28
CA VAL A 3 -9.18 1.24 -1.23
C VAL A 3 -8.33 2.49 -1.39
N VAL A 4 -7.02 2.34 -1.23
CA VAL A 4 -6.04 3.40 -1.44
C VAL A 4 -5.16 2.98 -2.61
N ASP A 5 -5.17 3.75 -3.70
CA ASP A 5 -4.39 3.46 -4.90
C ASP A 5 -4.02 4.75 -5.63
N THR A 6 -2.80 4.84 -6.18
CA THR A 6 -2.36 6.02 -6.96
C THR A 6 -3.10 6.13 -8.31
N GLN A 7 -3.72 5.04 -8.75
CA GLN A 7 -4.48 4.83 -9.97
C GLN A 7 -3.65 5.08 -11.24
N TRP A 8 -2.41 4.59 -11.27
CA TRP A 8 -1.54 4.69 -12.46
C TRP A 8 -2.19 4.10 -13.72
N PHE A 9 -3.06 3.11 -13.56
CA PHE A 9 -3.79 2.45 -14.66
C PHE A 9 -5.31 2.71 -14.64
N GLY A 10 -5.75 3.72 -13.88
CA GLY A 10 -7.16 4.04 -13.68
C GLY A 10 -7.85 3.19 -12.60
N ASN A 11 -9.13 3.47 -12.37
CA ASN A 11 -9.99 2.73 -11.44
C ASN A 11 -11.03 1.92 -12.23
N HIS A 12 -11.05 0.61 -12.02
CA HIS A 12 -11.96 -0.33 -12.69
C HIS A 12 -12.87 -1.07 -11.70
N LEU A 13 -12.96 -0.60 -10.46
CA LEU A 13 -13.84 -1.16 -9.45
C LEU A 13 -15.29 -0.75 -9.73
N ALA A 14 -16.23 -1.69 -9.58
CA ALA A 14 -17.65 -1.38 -9.61
C ALA A 14 -18.02 -0.49 -8.41
N GLU A 15 -18.92 0.47 -8.63
CA GLU A 15 -19.45 1.28 -7.53
C GLU A 15 -20.20 0.40 -6.52
N HIS A 16 -19.98 0.67 -5.23
CA HIS A 16 -20.66 -0.02 -4.15
C HIS A 16 -20.83 0.94 -2.97
N PRO A 17 -22.00 0.98 -2.29
CA PRO A 17 -22.27 1.93 -1.21
C PRO A 17 -21.31 1.80 -0.02
N GLU A 18 -20.76 0.60 0.20
CA GLU A 18 -19.79 0.34 1.27
C GLU A 18 -18.32 0.39 0.80
N LEU A 19 -18.08 0.84 -0.44
CA LEU A 19 -16.74 0.99 -1.00
C LEU A 19 -16.38 2.48 -1.09
N VAL A 20 -15.25 2.83 -0.49
CA VAL A 20 -14.63 4.15 -0.66
C VAL A 20 -13.32 3.95 -1.39
N VAL A 21 -13.14 4.66 -2.50
CA VAL A 21 -11.90 4.63 -3.29
C VAL A 21 -11.20 5.97 -3.13
N LEU A 22 -9.98 5.95 -2.58
CA LEU A 22 -9.12 7.10 -2.39
C LEU A 22 -8.00 7.05 -3.43
N LYS A 23 -7.97 8.04 -4.33
CA LYS A 23 -6.85 8.22 -5.25
C LYS A 23 -5.70 8.90 -4.50
N GLN A 24 -4.78 8.11 -3.95
CA GLN A 24 -3.73 8.60 -3.07
C GLN A 24 -2.49 7.71 -3.13
N ASP A 25 -1.33 8.31 -2.91
CA ASP A 25 -0.04 7.62 -2.85
C ASP A 25 0.25 7.16 -1.41
N ILE A 26 0.72 5.91 -1.26
CA ILE A 26 1.02 5.34 0.06
C ILE A 26 2.17 6.04 0.79
N ARG A 27 3.01 6.79 0.07
CA ARG A 27 4.07 7.61 0.67
C ARG A 27 3.51 8.73 1.54
N ASP A 28 2.28 9.17 1.29
CA ASP A 28 1.52 10.02 2.21
C ASP A 28 0.71 9.17 3.21
N SER A 29 1.45 8.33 3.96
CA SER A 29 0.89 7.33 4.87
C SER A 29 0.02 7.93 5.97
N ARG A 30 0.27 9.19 6.37
CA ARG A 30 -0.48 9.89 7.41
C ARG A 30 -1.87 10.34 6.97
N ALA A 31 -2.09 10.51 5.67
CA ALA A 31 -3.39 10.87 5.14
C ALA A 31 -4.31 9.64 4.94
N ILE A 32 -3.80 8.41 5.14
CA ILE A 32 -4.61 7.19 5.03
C ILE A 32 -5.49 7.05 6.28
N PRO A 33 -6.82 6.99 6.14
CA PRO A 33 -7.72 6.85 7.29
C PRO A 33 -7.63 5.43 7.86
N LEU A 34 -7.10 5.32 9.07
CA LEU A 34 -6.95 4.05 9.80
C LEU A 34 -7.94 3.89 10.96
N ASP A 35 -8.65 4.96 11.33
CA ASP A 35 -9.63 4.94 12.41
C ASP A 35 -10.76 3.96 12.09
N GLY A 36 -10.98 3.00 13.00
CA GLY A 36 -12.00 1.96 12.82
C GLY A 36 -11.65 0.88 11.79
N VAL A 37 -10.41 0.85 11.27
CA VAL A 37 -9.96 -0.21 10.37
C VAL A 37 -9.57 -1.45 11.17
N ASP A 38 -10.24 -2.57 10.89
CA ASP A 38 -9.94 -3.85 11.52
C ASP A 38 -8.71 -4.56 10.92
N THR A 39 -8.59 -4.52 9.60
CA THR A 39 -7.59 -5.27 8.84
C THR A 39 -7.07 -4.43 7.68
N VAL A 40 -5.75 -4.42 7.49
CA VAL A 40 -5.08 -3.82 6.33
C VAL A 40 -4.55 -4.92 5.42
N LEU A 41 -4.89 -4.85 4.13
CA LEU A 41 -4.31 -5.67 3.06
C LEU A 41 -3.40 -4.77 2.22
N HIS A 42 -2.09 -4.88 2.43
CA HIS A 42 -1.10 -4.03 1.77
C HIS A 42 -0.57 -4.69 0.49
N LEU A 43 -1.04 -4.17 -0.65
CA LEU A 43 -0.70 -4.66 -2.00
C LEU A 43 0.10 -3.64 -2.82
N ALA A 44 0.22 -2.39 -2.34
CA ALA A 44 0.85 -1.31 -3.07
C ALA A 44 2.39 -1.48 -3.08
N ASN A 45 2.96 -1.61 -4.27
CA ASN A 45 4.38 -1.91 -4.47
C ASN A 45 4.79 -1.58 -5.92
N ILE A 46 6.03 -1.16 -6.14
CA ILE A 46 6.70 -1.19 -7.45
C ILE A 46 7.29 -2.59 -7.63
N ALA A 47 6.60 -3.43 -8.40
CA ALA A 47 6.84 -4.87 -8.40
C ALA A 47 7.83 -5.39 -9.46
N ASN A 48 8.07 -4.65 -10.55
CA ASN A 48 8.86 -5.14 -11.68
C ASN A 48 10.32 -4.67 -11.63
N ASP A 49 11.25 -5.62 -11.78
CA ASP A 49 12.70 -5.35 -11.72
C ASP A 49 13.14 -4.19 -12.63
N PRO A 50 12.67 -4.07 -13.90
CA PRO A 50 13.06 -2.93 -14.74
C PRO A 50 12.65 -1.56 -14.20
N ALA A 51 11.51 -1.45 -13.49
CA ALA A 51 11.11 -0.17 -12.90
C ALA A 51 11.88 0.13 -11.63
N VAL A 52 12.22 -0.92 -10.86
CA VAL A 52 13.09 -0.80 -9.68
C VAL A 52 14.47 -0.34 -10.09
N GLU A 53 15.06 -0.92 -11.15
CA GLU A 53 16.37 -0.51 -11.68
C GLU A 53 16.34 0.90 -12.28
N LEU A 54 15.23 1.30 -12.89
CA LEU A 54 15.07 2.63 -13.45
C LEU A 54 15.13 3.73 -12.38
N ASN A 55 14.54 3.48 -11.21
CA ASN A 55 14.59 4.39 -10.07
C ASN A 55 14.59 3.64 -8.73
N PRO A 56 15.78 3.23 -8.25
CA PRO A 56 15.92 2.46 -7.02
C PRO A 56 15.50 3.25 -5.77
N GLU A 57 15.70 4.58 -5.77
CA GLU A 57 15.30 5.45 -4.66
C GLU A 57 13.78 5.49 -4.53
N LEU A 58 13.06 5.71 -5.64
CA LEU A 58 11.60 5.67 -5.65
C LEU A 58 11.06 4.30 -5.22
N SER A 59 11.67 3.21 -5.70
CA SER A 59 11.29 1.87 -5.27
C SER A 59 11.50 1.68 -3.78
N TRP A 60 12.62 2.15 -3.22
CA TRP A 60 12.87 2.07 -1.78
C TRP A 60 11.86 2.88 -0.96
N GLU A 61 11.55 4.11 -1.40
CA GLU A 61 10.56 4.97 -0.76
C GLU A 61 9.17 4.31 -0.71
N VAL A 62 8.72 3.73 -1.82
CA VAL A 62 7.39 3.12 -1.95
C VAL A 62 7.36 1.76 -1.24
N ASN A 63 8.28 0.86 -1.59
CA ASN A 63 8.19 -0.56 -1.25
C ASN A 63 8.60 -0.83 0.20
N VAL A 64 9.50 0.00 0.75
CA VAL A 64 10.07 -0.20 2.08
C VAL A 64 9.60 0.88 3.04
N LEU A 65 9.93 2.14 2.79
CA LEU A 65 9.68 3.21 3.76
C LEU A 65 8.19 3.46 3.98
N ALA A 66 7.41 3.62 2.91
CA ALA A 66 5.97 3.86 3.01
C ALA A 66 5.24 2.66 3.62
N GLY A 67 5.58 1.43 3.21
CA GLY A 67 5.03 0.19 3.78
C GLY A 67 5.31 0.07 5.29
N GLN A 68 6.56 0.33 5.71
CA GLN A 68 6.94 0.34 7.14
C GLN A 68 6.17 1.41 7.93
N GLN A 69 6.07 2.63 7.40
CA GLN A 69 5.35 3.71 8.06
C GLN A 69 3.86 3.39 8.21
N LEU A 70 3.23 2.85 7.17
CA LEU A 70 1.83 2.44 7.23
C LEU A 70 1.62 1.33 8.26
N ALA A 71 2.53 0.37 8.37
CA ALA A 71 2.46 -0.67 9.40
C ALA A 71 2.58 -0.08 10.83
N ASP A 72 3.51 0.85 11.07
CA ASP A 72 3.64 1.54 12.36
C ASP A 72 2.37 2.34 12.71
N LEU A 73 1.82 3.09 11.74
CA LEU A 73 0.58 3.83 11.91
C LEU A 73 -0.62 2.91 12.17
N ALA A 74 -0.72 1.78 11.47
CA ALA A 74 -1.77 0.79 11.66
C ALA A 74 -1.76 0.22 13.09
N VAL A 75 -0.57 -0.11 13.61
CA VAL A 75 -0.41 -0.56 15.00
C VAL A 75 -0.88 0.52 15.99
N ARG A 76 -0.48 1.78 15.78
CA ARG A 76 -0.91 2.91 16.64
C ARG A 76 -2.41 3.16 16.59
N ALA A 77 -3.05 2.92 15.45
CA ALA A 77 -4.49 3.07 15.26
C ALA A 77 -5.31 1.88 15.81
N GLY A 78 -4.66 0.82 16.28
CA GLY A 78 -5.32 -0.36 16.84
C GLY A 78 -5.82 -1.37 15.80
N VAL A 79 -5.29 -1.32 14.57
CA VAL A 79 -5.57 -2.33 13.52
C VAL A 79 -5.16 -3.71 14.04
N ARG A 80 -6.06 -4.70 13.90
CA ARG A 80 -5.88 -6.04 14.48
C ARG A 80 -5.04 -6.96 13.60
N GLN A 81 -5.05 -6.73 12.30
CA GLN A 81 -4.33 -7.57 11.34
C GLN A 81 -3.76 -6.74 10.19
N PHE A 82 -2.49 -7.00 9.87
CA PHE A 82 -1.80 -6.40 8.73
C PHE A 82 -1.26 -7.52 7.84
N ILE A 83 -1.74 -7.60 6.61
CA ILE A 83 -1.35 -8.61 5.62
C ILE A 83 -0.49 -7.92 4.56
N TYR A 84 0.78 -8.30 4.50
CA TYR A 84 1.75 -7.74 3.54
C TYR A 84 1.97 -8.71 2.37
N ALA A 85 1.75 -8.26 1.14
CA ALA A 85 2.02 -9.05 -0.05
C ALA A 85 3.51 -8.98 -0.43
N SER A 86 4.28 -9.92 0.11
CA SER A 86 5.70 -10.09 -0.23
C SER A 86 5.90 -10.75 -1.61
N SER A 87 7.15 -10.89 -2.04
CA SER A 87 7.56 -11.52 -3.29
C SER A 87 8.50 -12.70 -3.05
N GLY A 88 8.48 -13.69 -3.96
CA GLY A 88 9.49 -14.75 -3.98
C GLY A 88 10.91 -14.26 -4.33
N SER A 89 11.04 -13.06 -4.89
CA SER A 89 12.37 -12.47 -5.21
C SER A 89 13.23 -12.25 -3.96
N VAL A 90 12.65 -12.22 -2.76
CA VAL A 90 13.39 -12.12 -1.50
C VAL A 90 14.32 -13.32 -1.24
N TYR A 91 14.13 -14.45 -1.94
CA TYR A 91 15.03 -15.60 -1.85
C TYR A 91 16.34 -15.40 -2.62
N GLY A 92 16.38 -14.51 -3.61
CA GLY A 92 17.59 -14.18 -4.38
C GLY A 92 18.11 -15.28 -5.31
N VAL A 93 17.26 -16.22 -5.75
CA VAL A 93 17.60 -17.34 -6.64
C VAL A 93 17.25 -17.04 -8.09
#